data_AF-A0A6A4C1E8-F1
#
_entry.id   AF-A0A6A4C1E8-F1
#
_cell.length_a   1.000
_cell.length_b   1.000
_cell.length_c   1.000
_cell.angle_alpha   90.00
_cell.angle_beta   90.00
_cell.angle_gamma   90.00
#
_symmetry.space_group_name_H-M   'P 1'
#
loop_
_entity.id
_entity.type
_entity.pdbx_description
1 polymer ?
#
loop_
_entity_poly.entity_id
_entity_poly.type
_entity_poly.pdbx_seq_one_letter_code
_entity_poly.pdbx_strand_id
1 'polypeptide(L)'
;MESWAAKPSKMDYWIPATSLCETIDAVAKLTFPGNSERFCFLQLTKAATHKCNADFLWDLAQPFVDKKLDVCYIALVPDEDKRRKFRLSPVQITKKEVLDHIPLYVAHFKVSD
;
A
#
# COMPACT_ATOMS: atom_id res chain seq x y z
N MET A 1 13.37 3.14 -3.25
CA MET A 1 12.84 2.88 -1.88
C MET A 1 13.89 3.03 -0.80
N GLU A 2 15.12 2.56 -0.99
CA GLU A 2 16.19 2.74 0.03
C GLU A 2 16.44 4.19 0.44
N SER A 3 16.46 5.13 -0.51
CA SER A 3 16.63 6.56 -0.23
C SER A 3 15.50 7.15 0.61
N TRP A 4 14.27 6.67 0.40
CA TRP A 4 13.09 7.02 1.18
C TRP A 4 13.21 6.49 2.61
N ALA A 5 13.46 5.19 2.74
CA ALA A 5 13.62 4.57 4.04
C ALA A 5 14.79 5.19 4.82
N ALA A 6 15.86 5.61 4.14
CA ALA A 6 17.00 6.28 4.78
C ALA A 6 16.71 7.73 5.20
N LYS A 7 15.81 8.44 4.52
CA LYS A 7 15.47 9.85 4.79
C LYS A 7 13.94 10.04 4.77
N PRO A 8 13.21 9.45 5.72
CA PRO A 8 11.74 9.41 5.73
C PRO A 8 11.09 10.78 5.88
N SER A 9 11.83 11.80 6.34
CA SER A 9 11.35 13.18 6.46
C SER A 9 11.43 13.99 5.17
N LYS A 10 12.05 13.46 4.11
CA LYS A 10 12.30 14.22 2.88
C LYS A 10 11.26 14.02 1.79
N MET A 11 10.40 13.02 1.91
CA MET A 11 9.38 12.75 0.91
C MET A 11 8.10 12.23 1.55
N ASP A 12 6.98 12.85 1.18
CA ASP A 12 5.65 12.46 1.62
C ASP A 12 4.88 11.67 0.56
N TYR A 13 5.29 11.79 -0.72
CA TYR A 13 4.57 11.17 -1.82
C TYR A 13 5.49 10.83 -3.00
N TRP A 14 5.26 9.68 -3.64
CA TRP A 14 5.96 9.26 -4.84
C TRP A 14 5.06 8.45 -5.77
N ILE A 15 5.13 8.79 -7.05
CA ILE A 15 4.52 8.03 -8.15
C ILE A 15 5.67 7.40 -8.94
N PRO A 16 5.67 6.08 -9.13
CA PRO A 16 6.57 5.40 -10.07
C PRO A 16 6.55 6.03 -11.48
N ALA A 17 7.72 6.27 -12.08
CA ALA A 17 7.82 6.86 -13.43
C ALA A 17 7.29 5.94 -14.55
N THR A 18 7.22 4.65 -14.30
CA THR A 18 6.48 3.64 -15.06
C THR A 18 5.58 2.93 -14.05
N SER A 19 4.38 2.46 -14.42
CA SER A 19 3.59 1.61 -13.51
C SER A 19 4.40 0.33 -13.25
N LEU A 20 5.26 0.34 -12.22
CA LEU A 20 6.34 -0.64 -12.03
C LEU A 20 5.79 -2.06 -11.77
N CYS A 21 4.49 -2.19 -11.53
CA CYS A 21 3.73 -3.44 -11.61
C CYS A 21 2.23 -3.12 -11.60
N GLU A 22 1.41 -4.12 -11.93
CA GLU A 22 -0.06 -4.13 -11.78
C GLU A 22 -0.56 -3.92 -10.33
N THR A 23 0.33 -3.60 -9.38
CA THR A 23 0.09 -3.71 -7.94
C THR A 23 0.36 -2.46 -7.12
N ILE A 24 1.12 -1.46 -7.60
CA ILE A 24 1.40 -0.24 -6.83
C ILE A 24 1.43 0.97 -7.77
N ASP A 25 0.48 1.87 -7.57
CA ASP A 25 0.34 3.12 -8.34
C ASP A 25 1.04 4.30 -7.66
N ALA A 26 1.17 4.27 -6.34
CA ALA A 26 1.87 5.32 -5.58
C ALA A 26 2.35 4.82 -4.22
N VAL A 27 3.27 5.57 -3.61
CA VAL A 27 3.63 5.43 -2.21
C VAL A 27 3.38 6.76 -1.53
N ALA A 28 2.62 6.74 -0.43
CA ALA A 28 2.28 7.94 0.32
C ALA A 28 2.60 7.75 1.80
N LYS A 29 3.15 8.78 2.44
CA LYS A 29 3.28 8.87 3.87
C LYS A 29 1.94 9.36 4.44
N LEU A 30 1.27 8.53 5.22
CA LEU A 30 -0.04 8.83 5.79
C LEU A 30 0.02 8.81 7.31
N THR A 31 -0.63 9.79 7.94
CA THR A 31 -0.82 9.85 9.39
C THR A 31 -2.14 9.18 9.75
N PHE A 32 -2.05 8.07 10.47
CA PHE A 32 -3.20 7.35 11.01
C PHE A 32 -3.61 7.93 12.37
N PRO A 33 -4.83 7.62 12.86
CA PRO A 33 -5.26 8.03 14.20
C PRO A 33 -4.22 7.67 15.27
N GLY A 34 -4.00 8.59 16.20
CA GLY A 34 -2.95 8.44 17.23
C GLY A 34 -1.55 8.90 16.79
N ASN A 35 -1.44 9.72 15.73
CA ASN A 35 -0.18 10.23 15.18
C ASN A 35 0.80 9.13 14.73
N SER A 36 0.27 7.99 14.30
CA SER A 36 1.11 6.92 13.73
C SER A 36 1.34 7.17 12.25
N GLU A 37 2.58 7.50 11.88
CA GLU A 37 2.97 7.70 10.48
C GLU A 37 3.28 6.36 9.83
N ARG A 38 2.73 6.13 8.63
CA ARG A 38 2.98 4.91 7.86
C ARG A 38 3.29 5.22 6.40
N PHE A 39 4.22 4.47 5.84
CA PHE A 39 4.46 4.45 4.39
C PHE A 39 3.49 3.47 3.74
N CYS A 40 2.52 4.01 3.02
CA CYS A 40 1.45 3.23 2.44
C CYS A 40 1.63 3.07 0.93
N PHE A 41 1.77 1.82 0.52
CA PHE A 41 1.77 1.38 -0.86
C PHE A 41 0.33 1.39 -1.36
N LEU A 42 0.03 2.30 -2.27
CA LEU A 42 -1.31 2.56 -2.78
C LEU A 42 -1.49 1.85 -4.12
N GLN A 43 -2.65 1.23 -4.27
CA GLN A 43 -3.11 0.73 -5.55
C GLN A 43 -4.52 1.23 -5.82
N LEU A 44 -4.73 1.86 -6.96
CA LEU A 44 -6.04 2.17 -7.50
C LEU A 44 -6.56 0.96 -8.27
N THR A 45 -7.76 0.49 -7.92
CA THR A 45 -8.38 -0.63 -8.63
C THR A 45 -9.89 -0.48 -8.73
N LYS A 46 -10.42 -0.87 -9.90
CA LYS A 46 -11.87 -1.03 -10.14
C LYS A 46 -12.32 -2.49 -10.05
N ALA A 47 -11.37 -3.43 -9.92
CA ALA A 47 -11.66 -4.86 -9.88
C ALA A 47 -12.31 -5.24 -8.55
N ALA A 48 -13.15 -6.28 -8.55
CA ALA A 48 -13.78 -6.81 -7.35
C ALA A 48 -12.87 -7.77 -6.57
N THR A 49 -11.86 -8.34 -7.25
CA THR A 49 -10.84 -9.22 -6.69
C THR A 49 -9.46 -8.71 -7.12
N HIS A 50 -8.46 -8.90 -6.27
CA HIS A 50 -7.12 -8.37 -6.51
C HIS A 50 -6.04 -9.42 -6.25
N LYS A 51 -5.10 -9.53 -7.19
CA LYS A 51 -3.89 -10.34 -7.06
C LYS A 51 -2.73 -9.42 -6.70
N CYS A 52 -2.42 -9.33 -5.41
CA CYS A 52 -1.22 -8.62 -4.96
C CYS A 52 -0.02 -9.55 -5.14
N ASN A 53 1.02 -9.08 -5.84
CA ASN A 53 2.29 -9.80 -5.93
C ASN A 53 3.04 -9.63 -4.60
N ALA A 54 2.96 -10.65 -3.75
CA ALA A 54 3.54 -10.63 -2.41
C ALA A 54 5.07 -10.45 -2.42
N ASP A 55 5.77 -11.05 -3.38
CA ASP A 55 7.22 -10.92 -3.49
C ASP A 55 7.61 -9.50 -3.85
N PHE A 56 6.94 -8.93 -4.85
CA PHE A 56 7.19 -7.55 -5.25
C PHE A 56 6.86 -6.54 -4.14
N LEU A 57 5.74 -6.73 -3.43
CA LEU A 57 5.37 -5.89 -2.29
C LEU A 57 6.44 -5.99 -1.19
N TRP A 58 6.92 -7.20 -0.90
CA TRP A 58 7.99 -7.40 0.08
C TRP A 58 9.27 -6.69 -0.32
N ASP A 59 9.74 -6.85 -1.56
CA ASP A 59 11.00 -6.26 -2.04
C ASP A 59 10.98 -4.72 -1.94
N LEU A 60 9.82 -4.09 -2.17
CA LEU A 60 9.65 -2.65 -2.03
C LEU A 60 9.55 -2.19 -0.58
N ALA A 61 8.93 -2.99 0.28
CA ALA A 61 8.71 -2.67 1.69
C ALA A 61 9.94 -2.99 2.56
N GLN A 62 10.75 -3.97 2.17
CA GLN A 62 11.88 -4.46 2.95
C GLN A 62 12.80 -3.35 3.46
N PRO A 63 13.21 -2.34 2.65
CA PRO A 63 14.05 -1.25 3.15
C PRO A 63 13.43 -0.46 4.32
N PHE A 64 12.10 -0.36 4.37
CA PHE A 64 11.37 0.30 5.45
C PHE A 64 11.27 -0.61 6.68
N VAL A 65 10.96 -1.89 6.47
CA VAL A 65 10.89 -2.91 7.53
C VAL A 65 12.24 -3.05 8.23
N ASP A 66 13.33 -3.11 7.48
CA ASP A 66 14.71 -3.21 8.00
C ASP A 66 15.07 -1.99 8.88
N LYS A 67 14.47 -0.84 8.60
CA LYS A 67 14.63 0.40 9.38
C LYS A 67 13.57 0.58 10.46
N LYS A 68 12.73 -0.43 10.71
CA LYS A 68 11.64 -0.41 11.69
C LYS A 68 10.64 0.73 11.44
N LEU A 69 10.43 1.08 10.17
CA LEU A 69 9.41 2.04 9.76
C LEU A 69 8.10 1.29 9.49
N ASP A 70 6.99 1.85 9.94
CA ASP A 70 5.69 1.27 9.69
C ASP A 70 5.31 1.40 8.22
N VAL A 71 4.86 0.29 7.64
CA VAL A 71 4.40 0.21 6.26
C VAL A 71 2.98 -0.33 6.20
N CYS A 72 2.28 -0.03 5.11
CA CYS A 72 0.96 -0.57 4.86
C CYS A 72 0.70 -0.73 3.37
N TYR A 73 -0.23 -1.61 3.00
CA TYR A 73 -0.76 -1.65 1.64
C TYR A 73 -2.24 -1.22 1.66
N ILE A 74 -2.65 -0.37 0.72
CA ILE A 74 -4.03 0.11 0.60
C ILE A 74 -4.52 -0.07 -0.83
N ALA A 75 -5.54 -0.92 -1.01
CA ALA A 75 -6.34 -0.93 -2.21
C ALA A 75 -7.39 0.20 -2.15
N LEU A 76 -7.24 1.18 -3.04
CA LEU A 76 -8.14 2.31 -3.25
C LEU A 76 -9.19 1.95 -4.32
N VAL A 77 -10.44 1.83 -3.87
CA VAL A 77 -11.58 1.50 -4.71
C VAL A 77 -12.47 2.73 -4.87
N PRO A 78 -12.74 3.23 -6.08
CA PRO A 78 -13.53 4.46 -6.28
C PRO A 78 -15.01 4.28 -5.92
N ASP A 79 -15.53 3.06 -6.00
CA ASP A 79 -16.93 2.75 -5.77
C ASP A 79 -17.15 2.29 -4.31
N GLU A 80 -17.92 3.07 -3.55
CA GLU A 80 -18.18 2.85 -2.12
C GLU A 80 -18.96 1.55 -1.85
N ASP A 81 -19.88 1.19 -2.74
CA ASP A 81 -20.64 -0.05 -2.65
C ASP A 81 -19.76 -1.25 -2.96
N LYS A 82 -18.85 -1.09 -3.94
CA LYS A 82 -17.81 -2.08 -4.20
C LYS A 82 -16.85 -2.20 -3.03
N ARG A 83 -16.45 -1.13 -2.33
CA ARG A 83 -15.59 -1.22 -1.13
C ARG A 83 -16.18 -2.18 -0.09
N ARG A 84 -17.49 -2.14 0.18
CA ARG A 84 -18.14 -3.03 1.16
C ARG A 84 -18.13 -4.50 0.74
N LYS A 85 -18.23 -4.74 -0.57
CA LYS A 85 -18.18 -6.08 -1.19
C LYS A 85 -16.75 -6.54 -1.48
N PHE A 86 -15.80 -5.60 -1.53
CA PHE A 86 -14.39 -5.83 -1.78
C PHE A 86 -13.84 -6.52 -0.55
N ARG A 87 -13.77 -7.83 -0.65
CA ARG A 87 -12.92 -8.62 0.21
C ARG A 87 -11.58 -8.69 -0.49
N LEU A 88 -10.50 -8.55 0.27
CA LEU A 88 -9.17 -9.00 -0.12
C LEU A 88 -9.17 -10.55 -0.24
N SER A 89 -10.17 -11.14 -0.88
CA SER A 89 -10.49 -12.56 -0.89
C SER A 89 -10.64 -13.08 -2.32
N PRO A 90 -9.75 -13.98 -2.76
CA PRO A 90 -8.46 -14.28 -2.15
C PRO A 90 -7.41 -13.28 -2.66
N VAL A 91 -6.93 -12.42 -1.77
CA VAL A 91 -5.53 -11.99 -1.83
C VAL A 91 -4.71 -13.25 -1.59
N GLN A 92 -4.05 -13.74 -2.62
CA GLN A 92 -3.05 -14.80 -2.48
C GLN A 92 -1.74 -14.20 -1.97
N ILE A 93 -1.76 -13.51 -0.83
CA ILE A 93 -0.54 -13.24 -0.07
C ILE A 93 -0.39 -14.41 0.89
N THR A 94 0.36 -15.42 0.45
CA THR A 94 0.74 -16.57 1.28
C THR A 94 2.09 -16.37 1.95
N LYS A 95 2.81 -15.29 1.58
CA LYS A 95 4.12 -14.96 2.12
C LYS A 95 3.99 -14.44 3.54
N LYS A 96 4.55 -15.17 4.50
CA LYS A 96 4.37 -14.92 5.93
C LYS A 96 4.95 -13.56 6.34
N GLU A 97 6.08 -13.19 5.78
CA GLU A 97 6.77 -11.91 6.04
C GLU A 97 5.87 -10.72 5.69
N VAL A 98 5.10 -10.82 4.61
CA VAL A 98 4.15 -9.76 4.23
C VAL A 98 3.00 -9.70 5.24
N LEU A 99 2.45 -10.84 5.66
CA LEU A 99 1.35 -10.88 6.62
C LEU A 99 1.76 -10.37 8.02
N ASP A 100 3.00 -10.65 8.43
CA ASP A 100 3.52 -10.30 9.74
C ASP A 100 3.93 -8.81 9.82
N HIS A 101 4.32 -8.19 8.69
CA HIS A 101 4.89 -6.83 8.67
C HIS A 101 4.06 -5.78 7.92
N ILE A 102 3.16 -6.19 7.03
CA ILE A 102 2.47 -5.28 6.10
C ILE A 102 0.97 -5.46 6.24
N PRO A 103 0.31 -4.70 7.13
CA PRO A 103 -1.14 -4.66 7.20
C PRO A 103 -1.77 -4.27 5.87
N LEU A 104 -2.82 -5.00 5.49
CA LEU A 104 -3.55 -4.79 4.24
C LEU A 104 -4.88 -4.07 4.51
N TYR A 105 -5.12 -2.97 3.81
CA TYR A 105 -6.32 -2.16 3.93
C TYR A 105 -7.06 -2.03 2.60
N VAL A 106 -8.34 -1.72 2.70
CA VAL A 106 -9.20 -1.35 1.58
C VAL A 106 -9.87 -0.04 1.94
N ALA A 107 -9.73 0.97 1.09
CA ALA A 107 -10.32 2.28 1.29
C ALA A 107 -11.06 2.73 0.03
N HIS A 108 -11.97 3.68 0.20
CA HIS A 108 -12.51 4.44 -0.92
C HIS A 108 -12.02 5.88 -0.82
N PHE A 109 -11.93 6.53 -1.97
CA PHE A 109 -11.65 7.95 -2.05
C PHE A 109 -12.86 8.68 -2.61
N LYS A 110 -13.06 9.93 -2.19
CA LYS A 110 -13.99 10.86 -2.80
C LYS A 110 -13.16 11.97 -3.41
N VAL A 111 -13.37 12.24 -4.69
CA VAL A 111 -12.85 13.45 -5.31
C VAL A 111 -13.86 14.53 -5.00
N SER A 112 -13.46 15.55 -4.25
CA SER A 112 -14.28 16.74 -4.03
C SER A 112 -14.20 17.62 -5.28
N ASP A 113 -15.34 18.10 -5.75
CA ASP A 113 -15.44 19.11 -6.81
C ASP A 113 -14.92 20.49 -6.34
#